data_AF-A3U064-F1
#
_entry.id   AF-A3U064-F1
#
_cell.length_a   1.000
_cell.length_b   1.000
_cell.length_c   1.000
_cell.angle_alpha   90.00
_cell.angle_beta   90.00
_cell.angle_gamma   90.00
#
_symmetry.space_group_name_H-M   'P 1'
#
loop_
_entity.id
_entity.type
_entity.pdbx_description
1 polymer ?
#
loop_
_entity_poly.entity_id
_entity_poly.type
_entity_poly.pdbx_seq_one_letter_code
_entity_poly.pdbx_strand_id
1 'polypeptide(L)' 'MVAARKAAGLTQEQLADRLKCHQSFVARVESGERRIDVIELIVLARAMEVDASTLLAKAEGATDADHRI' A
#
# COMPACT_ATOMS: atom_id res chain seq x y z
N MET A 1 -2.48 1.03 3.97
CA MET A 1 -2.70 0.32 2.68
C MET A 1 -3.89 -0.65 2.77
N VAL A 2 -3.91 -1.60 3.72
CA VAL A 2 -5.01 -2.58 3.93
C VAL A 2 -6.42 -1.98 3.86
N ALA A 3 -6.67 -0.88 4.59
CA ALA A 3 -7.98 -0.25 4.60
C ALA A 3 -8.40 0.30 3.22
N ALA A 4 -7.46 0.84 2.43
CA ALA A 4 -7.74 1.34 1.09
C ALA A 4 -8.06 0.19 0.13
N ARG A 5 -7.28 -0.90 0.16
CA ARG A 5 -7.58 -2.11 -0.65
C ARG A 5 -8.95 -2.68 -0.33
N LYS A 6 -9.29 -2.80 0.96
CA LYS A 6 -10.60 -3.28 1.41
C LYS A 6 -11.73 -2.36 0.97
N ALA A 7 -11.55 -1.04 1.04
CA ALA A 7 -12.54 -0.07 0.57
C ALA A 7 -12.76 -0.15 -0.95
N ALA A 8 -11.71 -0.48 -1.71
CA ALA A 8 -11.81 -0.78 -3.14
C ALA A 8 -12.44 -2.15 -3.45
N GLY A 9 -12.82 -2.94 -2.44
CA GLY A 9 -13.44 -4.26 -2.62
C GLY A 9 -12.49 -5.33 -3.15
N LEU A 10 -11.17 -5.11 -3.09
CA LEU A 10 -10.16 -6.00 -3.67
C LEU A 10 -9.64 -7.00 -2.63
N THR A 11 -9.40 -8.26 -3.03
CA THR A 11 -8.52 -9.18 -2.31
C THR A 11 -7.04 -8.83 -2.56
N GLN A 12 -6.13 -9.41 -1.78
CA GLN A 12 -4.68 -9.24 -2.05
C GLN A 12 -4.29 -9.81 -3.41
N GLU A 13 -4.88 -10.95 -3.81
CA GLU A 13 -4.68 -11.57 -5.13
C GLU A 13 -5.13 -10.62 -6.25
N GLN A 14 -6.34 -10.07 -6.15
CA GLN A 14 -6.88 -9.16 -7.17
C GLN A 14 -6.06 -7.89 -7.31
N LEU A 15 -5.53 -7.35 -6.21
CA LEU A 15 -4.62 -6.21 -6.27
C LEU A 15 -3.29 -6.60 -6.93
N ALA A 16 -2.75 -7.78 -6.62
CA ALA A 16 -1.54 -8.28 -7.23
C ALA A 16 -1.70 -8.50 -8.74
N ASP A 17 -2.85 -9.03 -9.18
CA ASP A 17 -3.20 -9.18 -10.59
C ASP A 17 -3.22 -7.83 -11.31
N ARG A 18 -3.87 -6.81 -10.72
CA ARG A 18 -3.86 -5.44 -11.27
C ARG A 18 -2.44 -4.87 -11.41
N LEU A 19 -1.56 -5.21 -10.48
CA LEU A 19 -0.17 -4.76 -10.43
C LEU A 19 0.80 -5.64 -11.23
N LYS A 20 0.32 -6.75 -11.80
CA LYS A 20 1.15 -7.77 -12.48
C LYS A 20 2.31 -8.25 -11.60
N CYS A 21 2.03 -8.50 -10.33
CA CYS A 21 3.01 -9.01 -9.36
C CYS A 21 2.46 -10.23 -8.62
N HIS A 22 3.29 -10.84 -7.77
CA HIS A 22 2.85 -11.92 -6.89
C HIS A 22 2.01 -11.40 -5.72
N GLN A 23 1.00 -12.14 -5.28
CA GLN A 23 0.23 -11.79 -4.07
C GLN A 23 1.12 -11.64 -2.81
N SER A 24 2.20 -12.41 -2.72
CA SER A 24 3.18 -12.31 -1.62
C SER A 24 3.88 -10.95 -1.54
N PHE A 25 3.96 -10.20 -2.65
CA PHE A 25 4.39 -8.81 -2.62
C PHE A 25 3.39 -7.97 -1.84
N VAL A 26 2.10 -8.04 -2.18
CA VAL A 26 1.03 -7.29 -1.52
C VAL A 26 0.96 -7.65 -0.04
N ALA A 27 1.03 -8.94 0.30
CA ALA A 27 1.01 -9.40 1.68
C ALA A 27 2.15 -8.81 2.53
N ARG A 28 3.39 -8.83 2.03
CA ARG A 28 4.55 -8.26 2.75
C ARG A 28 4.51 -6.75 2.87
N VAL A 29 3.92 -6.06 1.89
CA VAL A 29 3.68 -4.61 2.01
C VAL A 29 2.60 -4.33 3.06
N GLU A 30 1.54 -5.14 3.12
CA GLU A 30 0.47 -4.99 4.12
C GLU A 30 0.91 -5.32 5.54
N SER A 31 1.83 -6.29 5.72
CA SER A 31 2.38 -6.64 7.03
C SER A 31 3.53 -5.73 7.49
N GLY A 32 4.04 -4.88 6.61
CA GLY A 32 5.19 -4.01 6.89
C GLY A 32 6.56 -4.70 6.76
N GLU A 33 6.59 -5.99 6.41
CA GLU A 33 7.82 -6.74 6.13
C GLU A 33 8.59 -6.20 4.92
N ARG A 34 7.90 -5.54 3.99
CA ARG A 34 8.51 -4.89 2.82
C ARG A 34 8.21 -3.39 2.82
N ARG A 35 9.26 -2.58 2.97
CA ARG A 35 9.20 -1.14 2.66
C ARG A 35 9.00 -0.93 1.16
N ILE A 36 8.26 0.12 0.82
CA ILE A 36 8.02 0.55 -0.57
C ILE A 36 8.57 1.97 -0.76
N ASP A 37 9.00 2.29 -1.96
CA ASP A 37 9.34 3.68 -2.30
C ASP A 37 8.09 4.51 -2.68
N VAL A 38 8.28 5.81 -2.91
CA VAL A 38 7.19 6.74 -3.24
C VAL A 38 6.57 6.43 -4.61
N ILE A 39 7.33 5.91 -5.57
CA ILE A 39 6.80 5.54 -6.88
C ILE A 39 5.92 4.30 -6.75
N GLU A 40 6.37 3.28 -6.01
CA GLU A 40 5.57 2.09 -5.70
C GLU A 40 4.28 2.47 -4.95
N LEU A 41 4.33 3.43 -4.01
CA LEU A 41 3.13 3.96 -3.34
C LEU A 41 2.12 4.54 -4.35
N ILE A 42 2.60 5.33 -5.33
CA ILE A 42 1.73 5.92 -6.37
C ILE A 42 1.10 4.83 -7.24
N VAL A 43 1.87 3.81 -7.63
CA VAL A 43 1.36 2.70 -8.44
C VAL A 43 0.30 1.90 -7.66
N LEU A 44 0.55 1.60 -6.39
CA LEU A 44 -0.41 0.93 -5.49
C LEU A 44 -1.69 1.74 -5.37
N ALA A 45 -1.59 3.05 -5.13
CA ALA A 45 -2.73 3.95 -4.99
C ALA A 45 -3.62 3.94 -6.24
N ARG A 46 -3.01 4.07 -7.42
CA ARG A 46 -3.71 4.01 -8.72
C ARG A 46 -4.42 2.67 -8.94
N ALA A 47 -3.79 1.55 -8.61
CA ALA A 47 -4.39 0.23 -8.76
C ALA A 47 -5.63 0.03 -7.86
N MET A 48 -5.70 0.76 -6.74
CA MET A 48 -6.83 0.78 -5.81
C MET A 48 -7.80 1.94 -6.07
N GLU A 49 -7.57 2.76 -7.10
CA GLU A 49 -8.39 3.95 -7.42
C GLU A 49 -8.48 4.97 -6.27
N VAL A 50 -7.36 5.17 -5.57
CA VAL A 50 -7.21 6.14 -4.47
C VAL A 50 -6.05 7.09 -4.74
N ASP A 51 -6.14 8.33 -4.25
CA ASP A 51 -5.03 9.28 -4.33
C ASP A 51 -3.85 8.85 -3.44
N ALA A 52 -2.64 8.90 -4.00
CA ALA A 52 -1.42 8.56 -3.28
C ALA A 52 -1.21 9.43 -2.02
N SER A 53 -1.61 10.69 -2.07
CA SER A 53 -1.59 11.62 -0.92
C SER A 53 -2.44 11.12 0.25
N THR A 54 -3.56 10.45 -0.01
CA THR A 54 -4.41 9.86 1.03
C THR A 54 -3.69 8.70 1.74
N LEU A 55 -2.94 7.89 0.99
CA LEU A 55 -2.15 6.82 1.59
C LEU A 55 -0.95 7.38 2.37
N LEU A 56 -0.29 8.41 1.83
CA LEU A 56 0.85 9.07 2.46
C LEU A 56 0.43 9.73 3.79
N ALA A 57 -0.66 10.49 3.82
CA ALA A 57 -1.14 11.13 5.04
C ALA A 57 -1.48 10.11 6.15
N LYS A 58 -2.01 8.94 5.78
CA LYS A 58 -2.24 7.84 6.73
C LYS A 58 -0.94 7.21 7.23
N ALA A 59 0.07 7.07 6.37
CA ALA A 59 1.37 6.54 6.76
C ALA A 59 2.11 7.52 7.68
N GLU A 60 2.08 8.82 7.34
CA GLU A 60 2.63 9.91 8.15
C GLU A 60 2.00 9.93 9.54
N GLY A 61 0.67 9.92 9.65
CA GLY A 61 -0.01 9.89 10.94
C GLY A 61 0.17 8.59 11.74
N ALA A 62 0.63 7.51 11.11
CA ALA A 62 0.95 6.25 11.77
C ALA A 62 2.46 6.07 12.07
N THR A 63 3.30 7.03 11.67
CA THR A 63 4.74 6.99 11.91
C THR A 63 5.05 7.75 13.19
N ASP A 64 5.71 7.09 14.15
CA ASP A 64 6.12 7.74 15.40
C ASP A 64 7.16 8.84 15.15
N ALA A 65 7.10 9.91 15.94
CA ALA A 65 7.99 11.06 15.80
C ALA A 65 9.47 10.72 16.08
N ASP A 66 9.74 9.64 16.81
CA ASP A 66 11.07 9.13 17.14
C ASP A 66 11.50 7.96 16.23
N HIS A 67 10.76 7.68 15.16
CA HIS A 67 11.11 6.63 14.20
C HIS A 67 12.50 6.86 13.59
N ARG A 68 13.36 5.83 13.63
CA ARG A 68 14.75 5.90 13.14
C ARG A 68 14.93 5.04 11.88
N ILE A 69 15.65 5.58 10.90
CA ILE A 69 16.03 4.88 9.66
C ILE A 69 17.41 4.22 9.75
#